data_AF-A0A7S1SX87-F1
#
_entry.id   AF-A0A7S1SX87-F1
#
_cell.length_a   1.000
_cell.length_b   1.000
_cell.length_c   1.000
_cell.angle_alpha   90.00
_cell.angle_beta   90.00
_cell.angle_gamma   90.00
#
_symmetry.space_group_name_H-M   'P 1'
#
loop_
_entity.id
_entity.type
_entity.pdbx_description
1 polymer ?
#
loop_
_entity_poly.entity_id
_entity_poly.type
_entity_poly.pdbx_seq_one_letter_code
_entity_poly.pdbx_strand_id
1 'polypeptide(L)'
;DAHHDDTDSASYNGSSAISQGSNGHALSLSGVLKKIRTAKGATDWERKRDGFNDMREWISDHGHTAGHELSRLMDKLVPTVMDNTKDAHHQVVVSALEAWAEMAKHGSKPMEP
;
A
#
# COMPACT_ATOMS: atom_id res chain seq x y z
N ASP A 1 -22.06 28.96 -57.95
CA ASP A 1 -22.73 29.70 -56.85
C ASP A 1 -22.72 28.89 -55.59
N ALA A 2 -22.37 29.36 -54.41
CA ALA A 2 -21.78 30.60 -53.89
C ALA A 2 -21.49 30.25 -52.41
N HIS A 3 -20.25 30.47 -51.91
CA HIS A 3 -19.90 31.40 -50.82
C HIS A 3 -20.60 31.15 -49.46
N HIS A 4 -20.01 31.28 -48.28
CA HIS A 4 -18.67 31.48 -47.68
C HIS A 4 -18.95 31.59 -46.16
N ASP A 5 -17.91 31.66 -45.33
CA ASP A 5 -17.90 31.97 -43.88
C ASP A 5 -18.20 30.79 -42.93
N ASP A 6 -17.20 30.11 -42.35
CA ASP A 6 -16.18 30.54 -41.36
C ASP A 6 -16.72 30.74 -39.94
N THR A 7 -15.94 30.20 -38.98
CA THR A 7 -16.04 30.30 -37.51
C THR A 7 -17.08 29.39 -36.86
N ASP A 8 -16.74 28.49 -35.92
CA ASP A 8 -15.87 28.70 -34.76
C ASP A 8 -15.16 27.39 -34.35
N SER A 9 -13.88 27.52 -34.00
CA SER A 9 -13.05 26.46 -33.45
C SER A 9 -13.40 26.22 -31.99
N ALA A 10 -14.33 25.32 -31.71
CA ALA A 10 -14.59 24.86 -30.35
C ALA A 10 -13.46 23.91 -29.90
N SER A 11 -12.40 24.50 -29.34
CA SER A 11 -11.40 23.81 -28.54
C SER A 11 -12.07 23.24 -27.28
N TYR A 12 -12.56 22.01 -27.34
CA TYR A 12 -12.99 21.29 -26.14
C TYR A 12 -11.74 20.81 -25.38
N ASN A 13 -11.25 21.71 -24.51
CA ASN A 13 -10.31 21.39 -23.45
C ASN A 13 -11.06 20.59 -22.36
N GLY A 14 -11.36 19.33 -22.67
CA GLY A 14 -11.90 18.35 -21.73
C GLY A 14 -10.79 17.62 -20.99
N SER A 15 -9.94 18.37 -20.29
CA SER A 15 -8.98 17.79 -19.34
C SER A 15 -9.75 17.16 -18.18
N SER A 16 -9.90 15.84 -18.21
CA SER A 16 -9.79 14.89 -17.06
C SER A 16 -10.42 13.55 -17.41
N ALA A 17 -9.94 12.92 -18.49
CA ALA A 17 -9.91 11.47 -18.50
C ALA A 17 -8.79 11.06 -17.53
N ILE A 18 -9.12 11.00 -16.22
CA ILE A 18 -8.30 10.25 -15.25
C ILE A 18 -8.54 8.77 -15.58
N SER A 19 -7.96 8.36 -16.70
CA SER A 19 -7.40 7.02 -16.88
C SER A 19 -6.03 7.03 -16.22
N GLN A 20 -6.01 7.26 -14.90
CA GLN A 20 -4.95 6.70 -14.07
C GLN A 20 -5.52 5.35 -13.65
N GLY A 21 -5.38 4.34 -14.50
CA GLY A 21 -4.06 3.76 -14.63
C GLY A 21 -3.83 3.03 -13.32
N SER A 22 -4.14 1.74 -13.35
CA SER A 22 -3.55 0.74 -12.46
C SER A 22 -2.02 0.79 -12.65
N ASN A 23 -1.41 1.90 -12.23
CA ASN A 23 0.01 2.05 -12.15
C ASN A 23 0.39 1.28 -10.90
N GLY A 24 0.74 0.02 -11.11
CA GLY A 24 1.57 -0.76 -10.21
C GLY A 24 2.91 -0.05 -10.03
N HIS A 25 2.90 1.12 -9.39
CA HIS A 25 4.07 1.59 -8.67
C HIS A 25 4.25 0.57 -7.57
N ALA A 26 5.23 -0.31 -7.72
CA ALA A 26 5.75 -1.10 -6.62
C ALA A 26 5.81 -0.17 -5.40
N LEU A 27 4.95 -0.42 -4.41
CA LEU A 27 4.80 0.48 -3.28
C LEU A 27 6.19 0.62 -2.68
N SER A 28 6.76 1.83 -2.65
CA SER A 28 8.05 1.98 -2.01
C SER A 28 7.86 1.66 -0.52
N LEU A 29 8.91 1.15 0.11
CA LEU A 29 8.88 0.85 1.53
C LEU A 29 8.37 2.03 2.38
N SER A 30 8.86 3.23 2.07
CA SER A 30 8.41 4.48 2.70
C SER A 30 6.91 4.76 2.48
N GLY A 31 6.38 4.38 1.31
CA GLY A 31 4.95 4.45 1.00
C GLY A 31 4.12 3.49 1.85
N VAL A 32 4.56 2.24 1.99
CA VAL A 32 3.91 1.22 2.85
C VAL A 32 3.89 1.68 4.30
N LEU A 33 5.03 2.14 4.83
CA LEU A 33 5.12 2.68 6.19
C LEU A 33 4.22 3.89 6.42
N LYS A 34 4.11 4.79 5.43
CA LYS A 34 3.21 5.95 5.51
C LYS A 34 1.76 5.50 5.53
N LYS A 35 1.37 4.56 4.65
CA LYS A 35 0.01 3.99 4.62
C LYS A 35 -0.36 3.34 5.95
N ILE A 36 0.52 2.52 6.53
CA ILE A 36 0.27 1.87 7.83
C ILE A 36 0.14 2.89 8.96
N ARG A 37 1.00 3.91 8.98
CA ARG A 37 0.90 4.99 9.98
C ARG A 37 -0.42 5.75 9.84
N THR A 38 -0.85 6.02 8.62
CA THR A 38 -2.15 6.65 8.35
C THR A 38 -3.31 5.73 8.73
N ALA A 39 -3.22 4.44 8.43
CA ALA A 39 -4.20 3.41 8.78
C ALA A 39 -4.39 3.33 10.30
N LYS A 40 -3.31 3.34 11.10
CA LYS A 40 -3.40 3.32 12.57
C LYS A 40 -4.27 4.47 13.13
N GLY A 41 -4.22 5.64 12.51
CA GLY A 41 -5.04 6.81 12.90
C GLY A 41 -6.41 6.87 12.25
N ALA A 42 -6.74 5.96 11.32
CA ALA A 42 -8.04 5.96 10.66
C ALA A 42 -9.12 5.47 11.62
N THR A 43 -10.30 6.10 11.57
CA THR A 43 -11.52 5.56 12.19
C THR A 43 -12.17 4.48 11.34
N ASP A 44 -11.90 4.51 10.03
CA ASP A 44 -12.37 3.55 9.05
C ASP A 44 -11.55 2.25 9.09
N TRP A 45 -12.22 1.16 9.44
CA TRP A 45 -11.62 -0.17 9.57
C TRP A 45 -11.24 -0.78 8.21
N GLU A 46 -11.90 -0.41 7.12
CA GLU A 46 -11.55 -0.90 5.77
C GLU A 46 -10.20 -0.36 5.35
N ARG A 47 -9.97 0.94 5.57
CA ARG A 47 -8.67 1.57 5.36
C ARG A 47 -7.56 0.95 6.21
N LYS A 48 -7.87 0.53 7.44
CA LYS A 48 -6.92 -0.21 8.28
C LYS A 48 -6.54 -1.54 7.67
N ARG A 49 -7.56 -2.33 7.31
CA ARG A 49 -7.40 -3.64 6.67
C ARG A 49 -6.56 -3.53 5.40
N ASP A 50 -6.90 -2.60 4.52
CA ASP A 50 -6.22 -2.43 3.24
C ASP A 50 -4.76 -2.00 3.42
N GLY A 51 -4.46 -1.16 4.42
CA GLY A 51 -3.08 -0.83 4.77
C GLY A 51 -2.24 -2.03 5.20
N PHE A 52 -2.83 -3.00 5.91
CA PHE A 52 -2.14 -4.25 6.26
C PHE A 52 -2.03 -5.22 5.08
N ASN A 53 -3.02 -5.26 4.19
CA ASN A 53 -2.96 -6.05 2.95
C ASN A 53 -1.84 -5.55 2.02
N ASP A 54 -1.77 -4.23 1.81
CA ASP A 54 -0.69 -3.59 1.05
C ASP A 54 0.69 -3.92 1.63
N MET A 55 0.79 -3.95 2.97
CA MET A 55 2.03 -4.35 3.65
C MET A 55 2.38 -5.80 3.34
N ARG A 56 1.43 -6.72 3.50
CA ARG A 56 1.61 -8.15 3.23
C ARG A 56 2.07 -8.39 1.80
N GLU A 57 1.40 -7.77 0.83
CA GLU A 57 1.74 -7.87 -0.59
C GLU A 57 3.15 -7.35 -0.86
N TRP A 58 3.51 -6.19 -0.31
CA TRP A 58 4.86 -5.65 -0.45
C TRP A 58 5.94 -6.59 0.09
N ILE A 59 5.72 -7.16 1.28
CA ILE A 59 6.66 -8.11 1.89
C ILE A 59 6.76 -9.39 1.08
N SER A 60 5.64 -9.88 0.54
CA SER A 60 5.64 -11.05 -0.35
C SER A 60 6.51 -10.79 -1.59
N ASP A 61 6.38 -9.60 -2.19
CA ASP A 61 7.08 -9.24 -3.42
C ASP A 61 8.57 -8.91 -3.20
N HIS A 62 8.92 -8.33 -2.06
CA HIS A 62 10.25 -7.76 -1.81
C HIS A 62 11.01 -8.40 -0.64
N GLY A 63 10.39 -9.28 0.15
CA GLY A 63 10.95 -9.85 1.37
C GLY A 63 12.23 -10.65 1.14
N HIS A 64 12.34 -11.32 -0.02
CA HIS A 64 13.51 -12.10 -0.38
C HIS A 64 14.76 -11.26 -0.68
N THR A 65 14.59 -10.08 -1.27
CA THR A 65 15.67 -9.16 -1.70
C THR A 65 15.96 -8.09 -0.65
N ALA A 66 14.96 -7.68 0.13
CA ALA A 66 15.05 -6.63 1.12
C ALA A 66 15.33 -7.16 2.54
N GLY A 67 15.79 -8.40 2.74
CA GLY A 67 15.88 -9.05 4.07
C GLY A 67 16.51 -8.21 5.19
N HIS A 68 17.59 -7.47 4.91
CA HIS A 68 18.21 -6.57 5.90
C HIS A 68 17.37 -5.30 6.19
N GLU A 69 16.69 -4.76 5.18
CA GLU A 69 15.74 -3.66 5.37
C GLU A 69 14.49 -4.14 6.12
N LEU A 70 13.95 -5.30 5.76
CA LEU A 70 12.84 -5.96 6.42
C LEU A 70 13.10 -6.15 7.92
N SER A 71 14.30 -6.61 8.28
CA SER A 71 14.66 -6.78 9.69
C SER A 71 14.61 -5.45 10.47
N ARG A 72 15.11 -4.35 9.90
CA ARG A 72 15.01 -3.00 10.51
C ARG A 72 13.59 -2.44 10.54
N LEU A 73 12.74 -2.92 9.65
CA LEU A 73 11.34 -2.54 9.58
C LEU A 73 10.49 -3.29 10.58
N MET A 74 10.81 -4.55 10.86
CA MET A 74 10.11 -5.35 11.87
C MET A 74 10.05 -4.62 13.21
N ASP A 75 11.14 -3.96 13.64
CA ASP A 75 11.16 -3.16 14.88
C ASP A 75 10.09 -2.06 14.93
N LYS A 76 9.70 -1.51 13.77
CA LYS A 76 8.67 -0.46 13.64
C LYS A 76 7.29 -1.01 13.35
N LEU A 77 7.23 -2.12 12.61
CA LEU A 77 6.00 -2.75 12.15
C LEU A 77 5.37 -3.63 13.24
N VAL A 78 6.17 -4.36 14.00
CA VAL A 78 5.71 -5.25 15.07
C VAL A 78 4.85 -4.53 16.12
N PRO A 79 5.27 -3.37 16.69
CA PRO A 79 4.40 -2.62 17.60
C PRO A 79 3.09 -2.20 16.94
N THR A 80 3.12 -1.85 15.66
CA THR A 80 1.92 -1.44 14.93
C THR A 80 0.95 -2.60 14.71
N VAL A 81 1.46 -3.79 14.40
CA VAL A 81 0.63 -5.00 14.32
C VAL A 81 0.03 -5.33 15.69
N MET A 82 0.85 -5.33 16.75
CA MET A 82 0.39 -5.63 18.13
C MET A 82 -0.67 -4.65 18.65
N ASP A 83 -0.58 -3.38 18.28
CA ASP A 83 -1.61 -2.40 18.63
C ASP A 83 -2.95 -2.71 17.94
N ASN A 84 -2.89 -3.24 16.71
CA ASN A 84 -4.08 -3.53 15.90
C ASN A 84 -4.65 -4.94 16.14
N THR A 85 -3.96 -5.83 16.86
CA THR A 85 -4.57 -7.11 17.31
C THR A 85 -5.68 -6.89 18.35
N LYS A 86 -5.80 -5.68 18.89
CA LYS A 86 -6.87 -5.26 19.82
C LYS A 86 -7.99 -4.49 19.12
N ASP A 87 -7.95 -4.37 17.79
CA ASP A 87 -8.99 -3.66 17.03
C ASP A 87 -10.35 -4.34 17.18
N ALA A 88 -11.43 -3.56 17.25
CA ALA A 88 -12.79 -4.06 17.39
C ALA A 88 -13.24 -4.87 16.16
N HIS A 89 -12.65 -4.61 14.99
CA HIS A 89 -12.98 -5.30 13.76
C HIS A 89 -12.01 -6.47 13.52
N HIS A 90 -12.54 -7.70 13.62
CA HIS A 90 -11.75 -8.92 13.44
C HIS A 90 -10.99 -8.98 12.10
N GLN A 91 -11.52 -8.39 11.02
CA GLN A 91 -10.84 -8.37 9.72
C GLN A 91 -9.53 -7.56 9.73
N VAL A 92 -9.46 -6.50 10.55
CA VAL A 92 -8.23 -5.72 10.77
C VAL A 92 -7.21 -6.57 11.51
N VAL A 93 -7.65 -7.26 12.57
CA VAL A 93 -6.80 -8.18 13.35
C VAL A 93 -6.22 -9.27 12.46
N VAL A 94 -7.06 -9.94 11.66
CA VAL A 94 -6.62 -11.00 10.73
C VAL A 94 -5.60 -10.47 9.74
N SER A 95 -5.87 -9.34 9.09
CA SER A 95 -4.97 -8.78 8.07
C SER A 95 -3.61 -8.37 8.68
N ALA A 96 -3.62 -7.82 9.90
CA ALA A 96 -2.40 -7.46 10.61
C ALA A 96 -1.55 -8.70 10.98
N LEU A 97 -2.20 -9.79 11.41
CA LEU A 97 -1.54 -11.06 11.71
C LEU A 97 -0.99 -11.76 10.46
N GLU A 98 -1.73 -11.73 9.35
CA GLU A 98 -1.25 -12.27 8.07
C GLU A 98 -0.01 -11.51 7.57
N ALA A 99 -0.01 -10.18 7.70
CA ALA A 99 1.13 -9.38 7.33
C ALA A 99 2.34 -9.63 8.25
N TRP A 100 2.13 -9.89 9.55
CA TRP A 100 3.19 -10.40 10.42
C TRP A 100 3.72 -11.74 9.93
N ALA A 101 2.83 -12.70 9.70
CA ALA A 101 3.24 -14.03 9.27
C ALA A 101 4.11 -13.97 8.02
N GLU A 102 3.78 -13.07 7.09
CA GLU A 102 4.62 -12.82 5.92
C GLU A 102 5.98 -12.23 6.30
N MET A 103 6.06 -11.21 7.17
CA MET A 103 7.36 -10.70 7.68
C MET A 103 8.21 -11.81 8.31
N ALA A 104 7.61 -12.67 9.11
CA ALA A 104 8.31 -13.73 9.82
C ALA A 104 8.94 -14.75 8.86
N LYS A 105 8.29 -15.08 7.74
CA LYS A 105 8.84 -16.01 6.72
C LYS A 105 10.15 -15.49 6.12
N HIS A 106 10.26 -14.18 5.92
CA HIS A 106 11.41 -13.57 5.25
C HIS A 106 12.47 -13.04 6.24
N GLY A 107 12.09 -12.75 7.48
CA GLY A 107 12.98 -12.26 8.53
C GLY A 107 13.86 -13.33 9.19
N SER A 108 13.52 -14.61 9.05
CA SER A 108 14.23 -15.74 9.68
C SER A 108 15.12 -16.53 8.72
N LYS A 109 15.86 -15.87 7.81
CA LYS A 109 16.96 -16.57 7.12
C LYS A 109 18.01 -16.95 8.17
N PRO A 110 18.36 -18.25 8.33
CA PRO A 110 19.34 -18.67 9.31
C PRO A 110 20.66 -17.96 9.01
N MET A 111 21.23 -17.25 10.00
CA MET A 111 22.65 -16.96 10.00
C MET A 111 23.36 -18.31 10.06
N GLU A 112 24.01 -18.72 8.97
CA GLU A 112 24.95 -19.84 9.06
C GLU A 112 26.12 -19.43 9.99
N PRO A 113 26.53 -20.31 10.93
CA PRO A 113 27.62 -20.08 11.87
C PRO A 113 29.01 -20.10 11.22
#